data_AF-A0ABD1JQY2-F1
#
_entry.id   AF-A0ABD1JQY2-F1
#
_cell.length_a   1.000
_cell.length_b   1.000
_cell.length_c   1.000
_cell.angle_alpha   90.00
_cell.angle_beta   90.00
_cell.angle_gamma   90.00
#
_symmetry.space_group_name_H-M   'P 1'
#
loop_
_entity.id
_entity.type
_entity.pdbx_description
1 polymer ?
#
loop_
_entity_poly.entity_id
_entity_poly.type
_entity_poly.pdbx_seq_one_letter_code
_entity_poly.pdbx_strand_id
1 'polypeptide(L)'
;MLYLIGLGLGDAKDITVKGLEVVRRCSRVYLEAYTSILTVGKEALEEYYERELVLADRDMVEQEAGEILRGADEEDVAFLVVGDPFG
;
A
#
# COMPACT_ATOMS: atom_id res chain seq x y z
N MET A 1 5.58 -7.27 10.69
CA MET A 1 6.19 -7.64 9.39
C MET A 1 5.91 -6.55 8.35
N LEU A 2 6.83 -6.26 7.41
CA LEU A 2 6.54 -5.42 6.24
C LEU A 2 6.05 -6.27 5.06
N TYR A 3 4.94 -5.88 4.45
CA TYR A 3 4.40 -6.47 3.22
C TYR A 3 4.46 -5.46 2.07
N LEU A 4 5.07 -5.86 0.96
CA LEU A 4 5.03 -5.15 -0.31
C LEU A 4 3.90 -5.76 -1.15
N ILE A 5 2.90 -4.96 -1.52
CA ILE A 5 1.67 -5.47 -2.15
C ILE A 5 1.39 -4.67 -3.42
N GLY A 6 1.36 -5.36 -4.56
CA GLY A 6 0.91 -4.80 -5.83
C GLY A 6 -0.61 -4.67 -5.91
N LEU A 7 -1.10 -3.54 -6.40
CA LEU A 7 -2.51 -3.25 -6.59
C LEU A 7 -3.05 -3.68 -7.96
N GLY A 8 -2.16 -4.05 -8.89
CA GLY A 8 -2.52 -4.21 -10.29
C GLY A 8 -2.77 -2.88 -11.01
N LEU A 9 -3.39 -2.93 -12.19
CA LEU A 9 -3.43 -1.80 -13.14
C LEU A 9 -4.85 -1.25 -13.41
N GLY A 10 -5.88 -2.00 -13.03
CA GLY A 10 -7.28 -1.72 -13.31
C GLY A 10 -7.94 -0.91 -12.21
N ASP A 11 -8.66 -1.57 -11.29
CA ASP A 11 -9.37 -0.91 -10.20
C ASP A 11 -8.98 -1.47 -8.82
N ALA A 12 -9.70 -1.07 -7.77
CA ALA A 12 -9.44 -1.51 -6.40
C ALA A 12 -9.43 -3.05 -6.23
N LYS A 13 -10.05 -3.81 -7.14
CA LYS A 13 -10.20 -5.27 -7.11
C LYS A 13 -9.11 -6.03 -7.86
N ASP A 14 -8.21 -5.34 -8.56
CA ASP A 14 -7.08 -5.97 -9.26
C ASP A 14 -6.02 -6.52 -8.29
N ILE A 15 -6.04 -6.04 -7.04
CA ILE A 15 -5.26 -6.62 -5.95
C ILE A 15 -5.58 -8.12 -5.81
N THR A 16 -4.56 -8.92 -5.51
CA THR A 16 -4.79 -10.35 -5.25
C THR A 16 -5.61 -10.54 -3.97
N VAL A 17 -6.34 -11.66 -3.88
CA VAL A 17 -7.10 -12.04 -2.67
C VAL A 17 -6.21 -12.02 -1.42
N LYS A 18 -5.00 -12.56 -1.53
CA LYS A 18 -4.04 -12.58 -0.42
C LYS A 18 -3.54 -11.18 -0.04
N GLY A 19 -3.34 -10.31 -1.03
CA GLY A 19 -3.01 -8.90 -0.79
C GLY A 19 -4.10 -8.20 0.01
N LEU A 20 -5.36 -8.34 -0.41
CA LEU A 20 -6.50 -7.74 0.27
C LEU A 20 -6.64 -8.21 1.73
N GLU A 21 -6.49 -9.51 1.99
CA GLU A 21 -6.52 -10.07 3.35
C GLU A 21 -5.41 -9.50 4.25
N VAL A 22 -4.21 -9.31 3.69
CA VAL A 22 -3.08 -8.70 4.42
C VAL A 22 -3.36 -7.23 4.70
N VAL A 23 -3.84 -6.46 3.73
CA VAL A 23 -4.17 -5.03 3.91
C VAL A 23 -5.15 -4.84 5.06
N ARG A 24 -6.23 -5.63 5.09
CA ARG A 24 -7.27 -5.52 6.13
C ARG A 24 -6.74 -5.74 7.54
N ARG A 25 -5.75 -6.61 7.74
CA ARG A 25 -5.20 -6.92 9.07
C ARG A 25 -4.00 -6.04 9.49
N CYS A 26 -3.31 -5.38 8.56
CA CYS A 26 -2.12 -4.58 8.87
C CYS A 26 -2.47 -3.36 9.72
N SER A 27 -1.73 -3.08 10.78
CA SER A 27 -1.92 -1.89 11.62
C SER A 27 -1.88 -0.59 10.83
N ARG A 28 -0.92 -0.51 9.90
CA ARG A 28 -0.68 0.66 9.04
C ARG A 28 -0.58 0.23 7.58
N VAL A 29 -1.14 1.05 6.69
CA VAL A 29 -1.14 0.80 5.25
C VAL A 29 -0.72 2.08 4.55
N TYR A 30 0.43 2.02 3.87
CA TYR A 30 0.98 3.12 3.09
C TYR A 30 0.69 2.89 1.62
N LEU A 31 0.32 3.94 0.90
CA LEU A 31 0.06 3.92 -0.54
C LEU A 31 1.05 4.87 -1.23
N GLU A 32 1.89 4.31 -2.10
CA GLU A 32 2.62 5.12 -3.05
C GLU A 32 1.90 5.13 -4.41
N ALA A 33 1.86 6.29 -5.04
CA ALA A 33 1.31 6.48 -6.39
C ALA A 33 2.20 7.41 -7.23
N TYR A 34 3.51 7.44 -6.96
CA TYR A 34 4.47 8.25 -7.71
C TYR A 34 5.23 7.43 -8.77
N THR A 35 5.29 6.10 -8.63
CA THR A 35 5.94 5.23 -9.61
C THR A 35 5.04 4.94 -10.81
N SER A 36 3.72 5.00 -10.62
CA SER A 36 2.73 4.76 -11.67
C SER A 36 1.42 5.50 -11.37
N ILE A 37 0.54 5.56 -12.38
CA ILE A 37 -0.74 6.27 -12.29
C ILE A 37 -1.76 5.40 -11.58
N LEU A 38 -2.26 5.89 -10.44
CA LEU A 38 -3.43 5.32 -9.81
C LEU A 38 -4.70 5.71 -10.61
N THR A 39 -5.37 4.69 -11.13
CA THR A 39 -6.56 4.81 -12.00
C THR A 39 -7.85 5.14 -11.24
N VAL A 40 -7.86 4.90 -9.93
CA VAL A 40 -8.97 5.18 -9.01
C VAL A 40 -8.52 6.14 -7.91
N GLY A 41 -9.44 6.82 -7.25
CA GLY A 41 -9.09 7.66 -6.09
C GLY A 41 -8.66 6.82 -4.89
N LYS A 42 -7.88 7.43 -3.98
CA LYS A 42 -7.54 6.86 -2.67
C LYS A 42 -8.80 6.41 -1.92
N GLU A 43 -9.86 7.20 -1.99
CA GLU A 43 -11.12 6.99 -1.31
C GLU A 43 -11.80 5.68 -1.74
N ALA A 44 -11.73 5.35 -3.04
CA ALA A 44 -12.29 4.10 -3.57
C ALA A 44 -11.50 2.88 -3.09
N LEU A 45 -10.19 3.01 -2.93
CA LEU A 45 -9.36 1.96 -2.33
C LEU A 45 -9.69 1.79 -0.84
N GLU A 46 -9.79 2.89 -0.09
CA GLU A 46 -10.13 2.88 1.34
C GLU A 46 -11.51 2.23 1.60
N GLU A 47 -12.50 2.57 0.78
CA GLU A 47 -13.84 1.97 0.84
C GLU A 47 -13.80 0.46 0.61
N TYR A 48 -13.07 0.00 -0.41
CA TYR A 48 -13.02 -1.43 -0.75
C TYR A 48 -12.13 -2.25 0.20
N TYR A 49 -11.02 -1.67 0.65
CA TYR A 49 -10.06 -2.30 1.55
C TYR A 49 -10.48 -2.23 3.02
N GLU A 50 -11.49 -1.42 3.35
CA GLU A 50 -11.98 -1.21 4.72
C GLU A 50 -10.85 -0.75 5.66
N ARG A 51 -9.95 0.07 5.13
CA ARG A 51 -8.75 0.58 5.81
C ARG A 51 -8.40 1.97 5.34
N GLU A 52 -7.94 2.80 6.27
CA GLU A 52 -7.31 4.08 5.95
C GLU A 52 -5.94 3.85 5.30
N LEU A 53 -5.65 4.61 4.24
CA LEU A 53 -4.40 4.59 3.52
C LEU A 53 -3.62 5.87 3.81
N VAL A 54 -2.35 5.72 4.17
CA VAL A 54 -1.43 6.85 4.35
C VAL A 54 -0.71 7.08 3.02
N LEU A 55 -0.89 8.25 2.42
CA LEU A 55 -0.15 8.58 1.19
C LEU A 55 1.34 8.73 1.51
N ALA A 56 2.16 7.97 0.79
CA ALA A 56 3.61 8.04 0.83
C ALA A 56 4.10 8.67 -0.47
N ASP A 57 4.63 9.88 -0.36
CA ASP A 57 5.24 10.56 -1.51
C ASP A 57 6.66 10.03 -1.77
N ARG A 58 7.29 10.56 -2.83
CA ARG A 58 8.63 10.13 -3.23
C ARG A 58 9.65 10.31 -2.12
N ASP A 59 9.63 11.45 -1.43
CA ASP A 59 10.63 11.77 -0.40
C ASP A 59 10.48 10.82 0.80
N MET A 60 9.23 10.53 1.21
CA MET A 60 8.95 9.54 2.25
C MET A 60 9.48 8.15 1.89
N VAL A 61 9.31 7.73 0.64
CA VAL A 61 9.69 6.39 0.19
C VAL A 61 11.20 6.27 -0.05
N GLU A 62 11.84 7.27 -0.65
CA GLU A 62 13.24 7.20 -1.06
C GLU A 62 14.22 7.68 0.03
N GLN A 63 13.84 8.66 0.85
CA GLN A 63 14.73 9.30 1.83
C GLN A 63 14.31 9.01 3.29
N GLU A 64 13.01 8.87 3.55
CA GLU A 64 12.47 8.72 4.91
C GLU A 64 11.82 7.35 5.17
N ALA A 65 12.28 6.30 4.46
CA ALA A 65 11.73 4.95 4.57
C ALA A 65 11.69 4.38 6.00
N GLY A 66 12.50 4.95 6.91
CA GLY A 66 12.44 4.66 8.34
C GLY A 66 11.07 4.92 8.98
N GLU A 67 10.27 5.88 8.48
CA GLU A 67 8.91 6.13 8.93
C GLU A 67 7.97 4.96 8.61
N ILE A 68 8.07 4.41 7.39
CA ILE A 68 7.31 3.24 6.95
C ILE A 68 7.72 2.01 7.75
N LEU A 69 9.03 1.84 7.98
CA LEU A 69 9.60 0.68 8.66
C LEU A 69 9.45 0.70 10.19
N ARG A 70 9.23 1.87 10.80
CA ARG A 70 9.18 2.04 12.26
C ARG A 70 8.21 1.04 12.86
N GLY A 71 8.65 0.14 13.76
CA GLY A 71 7.77 -0.81 14.44
C GLY A 71 7.29 -1.99 13.59
N ALA A 72 7.72 -2.12 12.33
CA ALA A 72 7.35 -3.24 11.47
C ALA A 72 7.93 -4.59 11.94
N ASP A 73 8.79 -4.60 12.96
CA ASP A 73 9.26 -5.77 13.70
C ASP A 73 8.24 -6.28 14.73
N GLU A 74 7.37 -5.42 15.25
CA GLU A 74 6.36 -5.77 16.24
C GLU A 74 4.95 -5.89 15.64
N GLU A 75 4.65 -5.10 14.59
CA GLU A 75 3.33 -5.06 13.95
C GLU A 75 3.40 -5.24 12.44
N ASP A 76 2.25 -5.58 11.85
CA ASP A 76 2.10 -5.77 10.42
C ASP A 76 1.85 -4.43 9.71
N VAL A 77 2.71 -4.11 8.74
CA VAL A 77 2.68 -2.89 7.94
C VAL A 77 2.61 -3.27 6.47
N ALA A 78 1.68 -2.66 5.73
CA ALA A 78 1.57 -2.84 4.29
C ALA A 78 2.06 -1.59 3.55
N PHE A 79 2.80 -1.82 2.46
CA PHE A 79 3.23 -0.81 1.50
C PHE A 79 2.67 -1.19 0.13
N LEU A 80 1.73 -0.38 -0.36
CA LEU A 80 0.96 -0.59 -1.57
C LEU A 80 1.65 0.12 -2.74
N VAL A 81 1.84 -0.62 -3.82
CA VAL A 81 2.45 -0.15 -5.08
C VAL A 81 1.43 -0.35 -6.21
N VAL A 82 1.24 0.67 -7.04
CA VAL A 82 0.42 0.54 -8.25
C VAL A 82 1.10 -0.43 -9.23
N GLY A 83 0.38 -1.44 -9.73
CA GLY A 83 0.97 -2.52 -10.54
C GLY A 83 1.61 -3.60 -9.69
N ASP A 84 2.89 -3.89 -9.93
CA ASP A 84 3.70 -4.87 -9.20
C ASP A 84 4.92 -4.20 -8.54
N PRO A 85 5.27 -4.53 -7.28
CA PRO A 85 6.38 -3.89 -6.56
C PRO A 85 7.76 -3.98 -7.21
N PHE A 86 8.00 -4.97 -8.08
CA PHE A 86 9.31 -5.22 -8.69
C PHE A 86 9.23 -5.42 -10.22
N GLY A 87 8.09 -5.09 -10.82
CA GLY A 87 7.77 -5.28 -12.24
C GLY A 87 8.49 -4.33 -13.19
#